data_AF-A0A6G7ELA4-F1
#
_entry.id   AF-A0A6G7ELA4-F1
#
_cell.length_a   1.000
_cell.length_b   1.000
_cell.length_c   1.000
_cell.angle_alpha   90.00
_cell.angle_beta   90.00
_cell.angle_gamma   90.00
#
_symmetry.space_group_name_H-M   'P 1'
#
loop_
_entity.id
_entity.type
_entity.pdbx_description
1 polymer ?
#
loop_
_entity_poly.entity_id
_entity_poly.type
_entity_poly.pdbx_seq_one_letter_code
_entity_poly.pdbx_strand_id
1 'polypeptide(L)'
;MTEPNSVKAVLEQLAEAEKQRAEPHLSSKQRRARTVSRLAAVQALYQMELAGEGVETVITEFANFRFDTDIEGEALAEADEAYFADIVRGVIESQRDIDTAIKARLASNWKLERIDATLRALLRSGAWELIKHPETPREVVIDEYVELAKAFFDDSEARFVNAALDGVSRDTRK
;
A
#
# COMPACT_ATOMS: atom_id res chain seq x y z
N MET A 1 5.64 9.22 -21.82
CA MET A 1 5.50 8.45 -20.59
C MET A 1 4.05 8.04 -20.51
N THR A 2 3.76 6.76 -20.72
CA THR A 2 2.41 6.23 -20.57
C THR A 2 2.22 5.94 -19.09
N GLU A 3 1.46 6.78 -18.39
CA GLU A 3 0.88 6.40 -17.10
C GLU A 3 0.11 5.07 -17.28
N PRO A 4 0.19 4.11 -16.35
CA PRO A 4 -0.68 2.96 -16.40
C PRO A 4 -2.12 3.42 -16.15
N ASN A 5 -2.84 3.70 -17.23
CA ASN A 5 -4.23 4.18 -17.23
C ASN A 5 -5.25 3.11 -16.75
N SER A 6 -4.82 2.00 -16.16
CA SER A 6 -5.70 0.95 -15.64
C SER A 6 -5.07 0.14 -14.50
N VAL A 7 -5.91 -0.38 -13.59
CA VAL A 7 -5.52 -1.29 -12.50
C VAL A 7 -4.74 -2.49 -13.05
N LYS A 8 -5.15 -3.00 -14.22
CA LYS A 8 -4.47 -4.09 -14.92
C LYS A 8 -3.00 -3.79 -15.24
N ALA A 9 -2.70 -2.60 -15.75
CA ALA A 9 -1.33 -2.22 -16.07
C ALA A 9 -0.45 -2.11 -14.81
N VAL A 10 -1.02 -1.63 -13.70
CA VAL A 10 -0.37 -1.64 -12.39
C VAL A 10 -0.07 -3.07 -11.94
N LEU A 11 -1.06 -3.97 -12.03
CA LEU A 11 -0.88 -5.38 -11.64
C LEU A 11 0.15 -6.12 -12.51
N GLU A 12 0.19 -5.83 -13.83
CA GLU A 12 1.20 -6.40 -14.74
C GLU A 12 2.62 -5.92 -14.39
N GLN A 13 2.78 -4.62 -14.09
CA GLN A 13 4.06 -4.07 -13.64
C GLN A 13 4.53 -4.72 -12.33
N LEU A 14 3.63 -4.87 -11.36
CA LEU A 14 3.95 -5.48 -10.08
C LEU A 14 4.29 -6.98 -10.21
N ALA A 15 3.60 -7.71 -11.08
CA ALA A 15 3.88 -9.11 -11.35
C ALA A 15 5.29 -9.34 -11.93
N GLU A 16 5.81 -8.38 -12.72
CA GLU A 16 7.18 -8.45 -13.22
C GLU A 16 8.22 -8.15 -12.13
N ALA A 17 7.92 -7.21 -11.21
CA ALA A 17 8.76 -6.90 -10.06
C ALA A 17 8.83 -8.05 -9.04
N GLU A 18 7.72 -8.77 -8.81
CA GLU A 18 7.64 -9.89 -7.84
C GLU A 18 8.64 -11.01 -8.15
N LYS A 19 8.93 -11.27 -9.44
CA LYS A 19 9.88 -12.32 -9.84
C LYS A 19 11.29 -12.13 -9.26
N GLN A 20 11.62 -10.93 -8.80
CA GLN A 20 12.94 -10.56 -8.31
C GLN A 20 13.01 -10.43 -6.78
N ARG A 21 11.90 -10.55 -6.04
CA ARG A 21 11.82 -10.25 -4.60
C ARG A 21 10.99 -11.31 -3.86
N ALA A 22 11.47 -11.80 -2.72
CA ALA A 22 10.83 -12.94 -2.07
C ALA A 22 10.57 -12.73 -0.57
N GLU A 23 9.30 -12.85 -0.19
CA GLU A 23 8.90 -13.46 1.07
C GLU A 23 9.11 -14.97 0.92
N PRO A 24 10.22 -15.56 1.44
CA PRO A 24 10.65 -16.90 1.06
C PRO A 24 9.71 -18.00 1.58
N HIS A 25 8.85 -17.67 2.55
CA HIS A 25 7.89 -18.58 3.15
C HIS A 25 6.53 -18.61 2.44
N LEU A 26 6.30 -17.72 1.46
CA LEU A 26 5.06 -17.66 0.69
C LEU A 26 5.23 -18.30 -0.70
N SER A 27 4.16 -18.92 -1.21
CA SER A 27 4.07 -19.27 -2.63
C SER A 27 3.95 -18.01 -3.51
N SER A 28 4.22 -18.14 -4.81
CA SER A 28 4.03 -17.04 -5.77
C SER A 28 2.58 -16.53 -5.76
N LYS A 29 1.61 -17.44 -5.70
CA LYS A 29 0.20 -17.07 -5.59
C LYS A 29 -0.08 -16.22 -4.34
N GLN A 30 0.49 -16.59 -3.19
CA GLN A 30 0.31 -15.84 -1.95
C GLN A 30 1.00 -14.47 -1.97
N ARG A 31 2.18 -14.36 -2.58
CA ARG A 31 2.85 -13.06 -2.75
C ARG A 31 2.04 -12.14 -3.64
N ARG A 32 1.60 -12.62 -4.80
CA ARG A 32 0.70 -11.87 -5.68
C ARG A 32 -0.57 -11.43 -4.95
N ALA A 33 -1.16 -12.31 -4.15
CA ALA A 33 -2.32 -11.96 -3.34
C ALA A 33 -2.04 -10.80 -2.37
N ARG A 34 -0.89 -10.81 -1.68
CA ARG A 34 -0.48 -9.70 -0.80
C ARG A 34 -0.25 -8.40 -1.56
N THR A 35 0.41 -8.46 -2.71
CA THR A 35 0.62 -7.28 -3.57
C THR A 35 -0.71 -6.66 -4.01
N VAL A 36 -1.67 -7.50 -4.42
CA VAL A 36 -3.04 -7.06 -4.76
C VAL A 36 -3.73 -6.47 -3.53
N SER A 37 -3.62 -7.08 -2.34
CA SER A 37 -4.18 -6.54 -1.09
C SER A 37 -3.58 -5.19 -0.69
N ARG A 38 -2.28 -4.97 -0.88
CA ARG A 38 -1.62 -3.67 -0.61
C ARG A 38 -2.14 -2.59 -1.55
N LEU A 39 -2.26 -2.90 -2.84
CA LEU A 39 -2.87 -2.00 -3.83
C LEU A 39 -4.33 -1.67 -3.44
N ALA A 40 -5.12 -2.69 -3.10
CA ALA A 40 -6.50 -2.53 -2.66
C ALA A 40 -6.60 -1.61 -1.45
N ALA A 41 -5.72 -1.79 -0.46
CA ALA A 41 -5.71 -0.99 0.76
C ALA A 41 -5.40 0.48 0.49
N VAL A 42 -4.45 0.76 -0.42
CA VAL A 42 -4.14 2.13 -0.86
C VAL A 42 -5.35 2.79 -1.52
N GLN A 43 -6.04 2.07 -2.41
CA GLN A 43 -7.25 2.57 -3.07
C GLN A 43 -8.40 2.81 -2.07
N ALA A 44 -8.59 1.90 -1.11
CA ALA A 44 -9.60 2.03 -0.07
C ALA A 44 -9.34 3.26 0.81
N LEU A 45 -8.11 3.45 1.29
CA LEU A 45 -7.75 4.61 2.10
C LEU A 45 -7.87 5.93 1.33
N TYR A 46 -7.51 5.94 0.04
CA TYR A 46 -7.73 7.09 -0.83
C TYR A 46 -9.23 7.41 -0.98
N GLN A 47 -10.07 6.40 -1.23
CA GLN A 47 -11.52 6.56 -1.32
C GLN A 47 -12.10 7.10 -0.01
N MET A 48 -11.73 6.53 1.13
CA MET A 48 -12.17 7.00 2.44
C MET A 48 -11.83 8.47 2.66
N GLU A 49 -10.63 8.89 2.25
CA GLU A 49 -10.21 10.27 2.44
C GLU A 49 -10.99 11.26 1.55
N LEU A 50 -11.29 10.87 0.31
CA LEU A 50 -12.03 11.72 -0.62
C LEU A 50 -13.53 11.76 -0.35
N ALA A 51 -14.13 10.61 -0.07
CA ALA A 51 -15.57 10.45 0.09
C ALA A 51 -16.03 10.62 1.55
N GLY A 52 -15.11 10.56 2.52
CA GLY A 52 -15.43 10.60 3.95
C GLY A 52 -16.16 9.34 4.44
N GLU A 53 -16.02 8.22 3.72
CA GLU A 53 -16.70 6.97 4.03
C GLU A 53 -16.06 6.24 5.22
N GLY A 54 -16.89 5.52 5.97
CA GLY A 54 -16.44 4.72 7.10
C GLY A 54 -15.67 3.47 6.67
N VAL A 55 -14.69 3.06 7.49
CA VAL A 55 -13.79 1.93 7.22
C VAL A 55 -14.52 0.62 6.86
N GLU A 56 -15.53 0.24 7.64
CA GLU A 56 -16.28 -1.00 7.39
C GLU A 56 -17.12 -0.93 6.11
N THR A 57 -17.62 0.26 5.76
CA THR A 57 -18.38 0.47 4.52
C THR A 57 -17.48 0.20 3.31
N VAL A 58 -16.29 0.81 3.30
CA VAL A 58 -15.33 0.65 2.19
C VAL A 58 -14.81 -0.78 2.10
N ILE A 59 -14.47 -1.42 3.23
CA ILE A 59 -14.05 -2.83 3.23
C ILE A 59 -15.14 -3.74 2.65
N THR A 60 -16.40 -3.53 3.05
CA THR A 60 -17.53 -4.31 2.57
C THR A 60 -17.77 -4.10 1.08
N GLU A 61 -17.62 -2.86 0.58
CA GLU A 61 -17.72 -2.59 -0.86
C GLU A 61 -16.64 -3.32 -1.66
N PHE A 62 -15.38 -3.25 -1.22
CA PHE A 62 -14.27 -3.93 -1.89
C PHE A 62 -14.50 -5.45 -1.94
N ALA A 63 -14.92 -6.06 -0.83
CA ALA A 63 -15.26 -7.48 -0.76
C ALA A 63 -16.37 -7.85 -1.76
N ASN A 64 -17.46 -7.10 -1.77
CA ASN A 64 -18.64 -7.43 -2.58
C ASN A 64 -18.50 -7.13 -4.08
N PHE A 65 -17.68 -6.14 -4.46
CA PHE A 65 -17.68 -5.61 -5.82
C PHE A 65 -16.32 -5.56 -6.50
N ARG A 66 -15.21 -5.66 -5.76
CA ARG A 66 -13.85 -5.53 -6.34
C ARG A 66 -13.03 -6.82 -6.29
N PHE A 67 -13.36 -7.72 -5.35
CA PHE A 67 -12.73 -9.04 -5.26
C PHE A 67 -13.55 -10.16 -5.91
N ASP A 68 -14.89 -10.08 -5.90
CA ASP A 68 -15.78 -11.13 -6.42
C ASP A 68 -16.14 -11.01 -7.92
N THR A 69 -15.69 -9.94 -8.59
CA THR A 69 -16.19 -9.60 -9.93
C THR A 69 -15.28 -10.14 -11.02
N ASP A 70 -15.63 -11.26 -11.65
CA ASP A 70 -14.90 -11.88 -12.78
C ASP A 70 -15.14 -11.14 -14.13
N ILE A 71 -15.23 -9.82 -14.10
CA ILE A 71 -15.51 -8.99 -15.28
C ILE A 71 -14.18 -8.47 -15.85
N GLU A 72 -13.80 -9.06 -16.99
CA GLU A 72 -12.93 -8.47 -18.03
C GLU A 72 -11.60 -7.82 -17.55
N GLY A 73 -10.94 -8.39 -16.54
CA GLY A 73 -9.52 -8.14 -16.28
C GLY A 73 -9.17 -6.88 -15.48
N GLU A 74 -10.13 -6.29 -14.77
CA GLU A 74 -9.89 -5.15 -13.86
C GLU A 74 -9.99 -5.51 -12.37
N ALA A 75 -10.37 -6.75 -12.05
CA ALA A 75 -10.65 -7.17 -10.69
C ALA A 75 -9.39 -7.44 -9.87
N LEU A 76 -9.47 -7.14 -8.58
CA LEU A 76 -8.48 -7.49 -7.57
C LEU A 76 -8.71 -8.94 -7.08
N ALA A 77 -9.19 -9.82 -7.97
CA ALA A 77 -9.75 -11.15 -7.68
C ALA A 77 -8.79 -12.17 -7.03
N GLU A 78 -7.51 -11.80 -6.87
CA GLU A 78 -6.51 -12.62 -6.18
C GLU A 78 -6.13 -12.06 -4.81
N ALA A 79 -6.76 -10.97 -4.33
CA ALA A 79 -6.45 -10.36 -3.05
C ALA A 79 -6.58 -11.37 -1.89
N ASP A 80 -5.64 -11.30 -0.95
CA ASP A 80 -5.88 -11.80 0.39
C ASP A 80 -6.78 -10.78 1.11
N GLU A 81 -8.10 -11.04 1.11
CA GLU A 81 -9.10 -10.12 1.66
C GLU A 81 -8.91 -9.86 3.15
N ALA A 82 -8.46 -10.88 3.90
CA ALA A 82 -8.19 -10.74 5.32
C ALA A 82 -6.99 -9.79 5.54
N TYR A 83 -5.93 -9.96 4.76
CA TYR A 83 -4.77 -9.08 4.81
C TYR A 83 -5.10 -7.64 4.37
N PHE A 84 -5.90 -7.49 3.32
CA PHE A 84 -6.41 -6.19 2.88
C PHE A 84 -7.16 -5.48 4.02
N ALA A 85 -8.13 -6.16 4.63
CA ALA A 85 -8.95 -5.59 5.67
C ALA A 85 -8.13 -5.25 6.93
N ASP A 86 -7.11 -6.05 7.25
CA ASP A 86 -6.18 -5.80 8.35
C ASP A 86 -5.39 -4.50 8.13
N ILE A 87 -4.83 -4.30 6.93
CA ILE A 87 -4.13 -3.04 6.58
C ILE A 87 -5.07 -1.84 6.73
N VAL A 88 -6.26 -1.88 6.13
CA VAL A 88 -7.16 -0.72 6.13
C VAL A 88 -7.63 -0.40 7.55
N ARG A 89 -8.11 -1.38 8.32
CA ARG A 89 -8.53 -1.15 9.72
C ARG A 89 -7.38 -0.66 10.57
N GLY A 90 -6.24 -1.34 10.49
CA GLY A 90 -5.10 -1.04 11.31
C GLY A 90 -4.52 0.36 11.04
N VAL A 91 -4.53 0.82 9.78
CA VAL A 91 -4.14 2.19 9.44
C VAL A 91 -5.06 3.20 10.11
N ILE A 92 -6.37 2.99 10.07
CA ILE A 92 -7.36 3.91 10.66
C ILE A 92 -7.25 3.90 12.19
N GLU A 93 -7.15 2.72 12.81
CA GLU A 93 -7.02 2.58 14.26
C GLU A 93 -5.73 3.20 14.82
N SER A 94 -4.62 3.09 14.07
CA SER A 94 -3.30 3.57 14.49
C SER A 94 -2.87 4.86 13.79
N GLN A 95 -3.80 5.59 13.14
CA GLN A 95 -3.47 6.68 12.22
C GLN A 95 -2.59 7.76 12.86
N ARG A 96 -2.86 8.13 14.12
CA ARG A 96 -2.09 9.14 14.82
C ARG A 96 -0.62 8.74 15.00
N ASP A 97 -0.37 7.49 15.36
CA ASP A 97 0.98 6.99 15.62
C ASP A 97 1.75 6.80 14.31
N ILE A 98 1.06 6.28 13.28
CA ILE A 98 1.57 6.19 11.91
C ILE A 98 1.96 7.57 11.37
N ASP A 99 1.04 8.53 11.43
CA ASP A 99 1.28 9.89 10.94
C ASP A 99 2.44 10.56 11.70
N THR A 100 2.58 10.27 13.00
CA THR A 100 3.72 10.76 13.81
C THR A 100 5.03 10.16 13.33
N ALA A 101 5.08 8.84 13.10
CA ALA A 101 6.27 8.14 12.59
C ALA A 101 6.69 8.67 11.20
N ILE A 102 5.73 8.88 10.30
CA ILE A 102 6.00 9.43 8.97
C ILE A 102 6.48 10.89 9.08
N LYS A 103 5.80 11.74 9.86
CA LYS A 103 6.15 13.15 10.03
C LYS A 103 7.57 13.35 10.57
N ALA A 104 8.04 12.46 11.44
CA ALA A 104 9.42 12.48 11.94
C ALA A 104 10.49 12.31 10.85
N ARG A 105 10.09 11.84 9.65
CA ARG A 105 10.97 11.64 8.48
C ARG A 105 10.81 12.68 7.38
N LEU A 106 9.85 13.59 7.53
CA LEU A 106 9.67 14.69 6.60
C LEU A 106 10.62 15.83 6.92
N ALA A 107 11.01 16.60 5.90
CA ALA A 107 11.70 17.86 6.11
C ALA A 107 10.85 18.78 7.01
N SER A 108 11.50 19.56 7.88
CA SER A 108 10.82 20.38 8.92
C SER A 108 9.75 21.35 8.40
N ASN A 109 9.77 21.69 7.11
CA ASN A 109 8.81 22.57 6.43
C ASN A 109 7.69 21.82 5.67
N TRP A 110 7.72 20.48 5.65
CA TRP A 110 6.73 19.64 4.99
C TRP A 110 5.61 19.22 5.95
N LYS A 111 4.38 19.17 5.41
CA LYS A 111 3.19 18.77 6.13
C LYS A 111 2.61 17.54 5.45
N LEU A 112 2.27 16.51 6.22
CA LEU A 112 1.70 15.27 5.70
C LEU A 112 0.41 15.53 4.90
N GLU A 113 -0.35 16.54 5.33
CA GLU A 113 -1.61 16.97 4.72
C GLU A 113 -1.42 17.65 3.35
N ARG A 114 -0.19 18.03 2.98
CA ARG A 114 0.16 18.60 1.67
C ARG A 114 0.64 17.55 0.66
N ILE A 115 0.81 16.31 1.11
CA ILE A 115 1.17 15.18 0.24
C ILE A 115 -0.07 14.81 -0.58
N ASP A 116 0.11 14.27 -1.79
CA ASP A 116 -0.99 13.69 -2.55
C ASP A 116 -1.73 12.61 -1.74
N ALA A 117 -3.04 12.47 -1.91
CA ALA A 117 -3.84 11.54 -1.12
C ALA A 117 -3.45 10.06 -1.34
N THR A 118 -3.14 9.68 -2.57
CA THR A 118 -2.64 8.33 -2.91
C THR A 118 -1.25 8.11 -2.31
N LEU A 119 -0.36 9.11 -2.42
CA LEU A 119 0.99 9.02 -1.86
C LEU A 119 0.97 8.96 -0.32
N ARG A 120 0.06 9.67 0.33
CA ARG A 120 -0.18 9.59 1.78
C ARG A 120 -0.77 8.23 2.17
N ALA A 121 -1.70 7.67 1.39
CA ALA A 121 -2.21 6.32 1.61
C ALA A 121 -1.10 5.27 1.51
N LEU A 122 -0.21 5.35 0.50
CA LEU A 122 0.98 4.50 0.36
C LEU A 122 1.87 4.54 1.60
N LEU A 123 2.22 5.75 2.06
CA LEU A 123 3.06 5.93 3.24
C LEU A 123 2.40 5.37 4.50
N ARG A 124 1.10 5.60 4.70
CA ARG A 124 0.36 5.11 5.86
C ARG A 124 0.30 3.59 5.88
N SER A 125 -0.04 2.97 4.76
CA SER A 125 -0.09 1.51 4.63
C SER A 125 1.28 0.88 4.87
N GLY A 126 2.34 1.40 4.24
CA GLY A 126 3.69 0.88 4.43
C GLY A 126 4.23 1.08 5.83
N ALA A 127 3.99 2.23 6.45
CA ALA A 127 4.39 2.48 7.83
C ALA A 127 3.63 1.57 8.81
N TRP A 128 2.33 1.35 8.60
CA TRP A 128 1.55 0.43 9.41
C TRP A 128 2.05 -1.02 9.28
N GLU A 129 2.28 -1.50 8.06
CA GLU A 129 2.80 -2.85 7.82
C GLU A 129 4.19 -3.02 8.45
N LEU A 130 5.05 -2.00 8.35
CA LEU A 130 6.33 -1.96 9.06
C LEU A 130 6.15 -2.09 10.58
N ILE A 131 5.16 -1.41 11.17
CA ILE A 131 4.95 -1.42 12.62
C ILE A 131 4.30 -2.73 13.11
N LYS A 132 3.35 -3.28 12.36
CA LYS A 132 2.47 -4.38 12.83
C LYS A 132 2.85 -5.77 12.34
N HIS A 133 3.57 -5.88 11.22
CA HIS A 133 3.98 -7.17 10.65
C HIS A 133 5.52 -7.39 10.70
N PRO A 134 6.13 -7.48 11.90
CA PRO A 134 7.58 -7.68 12.04
C PRO A 134 8.09 -8.98 11.41
N GLU A 135 7.22 -9.95 11.17
CA GLU A 135 7.51 -11.21 10.48
C GLU A 135 7.77 -11.01 8.97
N THR A 136 7.23 -9.97 8.35
CA THR A 136 7.51 -9.62 6.94
C THR A 136 8.82 -8.84 6.88
N PRO A 137 9.86 -9.26 6.13
CA PRO A 137 11.12 -8.52 6.04
C PRO A 137 10.90 -7.06 5.63
N ARG A 138 11.59 -6.13 6.29
CA ARG A 138 11.36 -4.68 6.05
C ARG A 138 11.66 -4.28 4.61
N GLU A 139 12.65 -4.91 4.00
CA GLU A 139 13.07 -4.67 2.62
C GLU A 139 11.92 -4.99 1.68
N VAL A 140 11.21 -6.11 1.92
CA VAL A 140 10.04 -6.50 1.12
C VAL A 140 8.92 -5.47 1.25
N VAL A 141 8.57 -5.06 2.48
CA VAL A 141 7.51 -4.08 2.70
C VAL A 141 7.83 -2.78 1.96
N ILE A 142 9.05 -2.24 2.15
CA ILE A 142 9.48 -1.00 1.50
C ILE A 142 9.42 -1.15 -0.02
N ASP A 143 9.98 -2.24 -0.55
CA ASP A 143 10.02 -2.52 -1.98
C ASP A 143 8.62 -2.57 -2.61
N GLU A 144 7.66 -3.23 -1.97
CA GLU A 144 6.27 -3.33 -2.46
C GLU A 144 5.61 -1.95 -2.59
N TYR A 145 5.72 -1.11 -1.56
CA TYR A 145 5.15 0.24 -1.58
C TYR A 145 5.89 1.19 -2.51
N VAL A 146 7.19 0.97 -2.76
CA VAL A 146 7.96 1.71 -3.76
C VAL A 146 7.53 1.33 -5.17
N GLU A 147 7.29 0.05 -5.48
CA GLU A 147 6.77 -0.34 -6.80
C GLU A 147 5.34 0.14 -7.02
N LEU A 148 4.49 0.13 -5.98
CA LEU A 148 3.18 0.77 -6.06
C LEU A 148 3.33 2.28 -6.35
N ALA A 149 4.26 2.97 -5.70
CA ALA A 149 4.50 4.39 -5.99
C ALA A 149 4.93 4.62 -7.44
N LYS A 150 5.82 3.78 -8.00
CA LYS A 150 6.23 3.87 -9.41
C LYS A 150 5.10 3.59 -10.39
N ALA A 151 4.04 2.90 -9.96
CA ALA A 151 2.87 2.66 -10.78
C ALA A 151 1.95 3.89 -10.83
N PHE A 152 1.96 4.77 -9.82
CA PHE A 152 1.08 5.95 -9.76
C PHE A 152 1.79 7.28 -10.02
N PHE A 153 3.12 7.30 -9.90
CA PHE A 153 3.92 8.52 -9.89
C PHE A 153 5.26 8.35 -10.60
N ASP A 154 5.95 9.48 -10.76
CA ASP A 154 7.32 9.53 -11.26
C ASP A 154 8.35 9.02 -10.22
N ASP A 155 9.60 8.86 -10.69
CA ASP A 155 10.73 8.39 -9.91
C ASP A 155 10.98 9.21 -8.61
N SER A 156 10.63 10.50 -8.59
CA SER A 156 10.79 11.36 -7.43
C SER A 156 9.96 10.88 -6.24
N GLU A 157 8.70 10.57 -6.47
CA GLU A 157 7.74 10.13 -5.46
C GLU A 157 8.11 8.73 -4.97
N ALA A 158 8.51 7.83 -5.88
CA ALA A 158 9.00 6.51 -5.51
C ALA A 158 10.24 6.57 -4.59
N ARG A 159 11.22 7.45 -4.90
CA ARG A 159 12.39 7.68 -4.05
C ARG A 159 12.01 8.29 -2.70
N PHE A 160 11.01 9.17 -2.68
CA PHE A 160 10.50 9.75 -1.46
C PHE A 160 9.83 8.69 -0.56
N VAL A 161 8.99 7.80 -1.11
CA VAL A 161 8.40 6.67 -0.37
C VAL A 161 9.49 5.78 0.21
N ASN A 162 10.49 5.41 -0.59
CA ASN A 162 11.62 4.62 -0.13
C ASN A 162 12.32 5.26 1.08
N ALA A 163 12.69 6.54 0.96
CA ALA A 163 13.41 7.24 2.02
C ALA A 163 12.58 7.38 3.30
N ALA A 164 11.28 7.69 3.18
CA ALA A 164 10.38 7.82 4.31
C ALA A 164 10.18 6.48 5.03
N LEU A 165 9.89 5.40 4.30
CA LEU A 165 9.64 4.07 4.88
C LEU A 165 10.92 3.42 5.43
N ASP A 166 12.08 3.60 4.78
CA ASP A 166 13.37 3.20 5.35
C ASP A 166 13.61 3.91 6.70
N GLY A 167 13.36 5.21 6.76
CA GLY A 167 13.42 5.99 7.99
C GLY A 167 12.48 5.46 9.08
N VAL A 168 11.22 5.16 8.75
CA VAL A 168 10.25 4.57 9.69
C VAL A 168 10.72 3.19 10.18
N SER A 169 11.23 2.36 9.27
CA SER A 169 11.67 1.00 9.60
C SER A 169 12.80 1.00 10.64
N ARG A 170 13.74 1.95 10.57
CA ARG A 170 14.87 2.06 11.51
C ARG A 170 14.47 2.39 12.94
N ASP A 171 13.35 3.09 13.12
CA ASP A 171 12.85 3.44 14.45
C ASP A 171 12.00 2.32 15.07
N THR A 172 11.27 1.60 14.21
CA THR A 172 10.24 0.64 14.61
C THR A 172 10.75 -0.80 14.67
N ARG A 173 11.81 -1.12 13.94
CA ARG A 173 12.42 -2.46 13.85
C ARG A 173 13.93 -2.36 14.17
N LYS A 174 14.27 -2.55 15.44
CA LYS A 174 15.66 -2.60 15.93
C LYS A 174 16.21 -4.01 15.91
#